data_AF-A0A2U2X7B2-F1
#
_entry.id   AF-A0A2U2X7B2-F1
#
_cell.length_a   1.000
_cell.length_b   1.000
_cell.length_c   1.000
_cell.angle_alpha   90.00
_cell.angle_beta   90.00
_cell.angle_gamma   90.00
#
_symmetry.space_group_name_H-M   'P 1'
#
loop_
_entity.id
_entity.type
_entity.pdbx_description
1 polymer ?
#
loop_
_entity_poly.entity_id
_entity_poly.type
_entity_poly.pdbx_seq_one_letter_code
_entity_poly.pdbx_strand_id
1 'polypeptide(L)'
;MTIFDTFFLNFFQHYKTRKNKKAIKIATFYVSFLQCSLLLLLGVFFAGFFIQMHVDTMSSSKAWTLFVLVVVFIFFKNWMQYSGKKRNLLSAKMLKKKKRSYNIWILWLIPFGILCLTYILFQAI
;
A
#
# COMPACT_ATOMS: atom_id res chain seq x y z
N MET A 1 13.13 -1.57 9.53
CA MET A 1 11.83 -2.22 9.29
C MET A 1 10.83 -1.09 9.21
N THR A 2 10.24 -0.88 8.06
CA THR A 2 9.14 0.08 7.89
C THR A 2 7.84 -0.52 8.44
N ILE A 3 6.81 0.32 8.61
CA ILE A 3 5.46 -0.15 8.98
C ILE A 3 4.91 -1.09 7.90
N PHE A 4 5.17 -0.78 6.62
CA PHE A 4 4.82 -1.64 5.49
C PHE A 4 5.50 -3.01 5.53
N ASP A 5 6.78 -3.08 5.92
CA ASP A 5 7.47 -4.36 6.13
C ASP A 5 6.79 -5.17 7.25
N THR A 6 6.30 -4.50 8.30
CA THR A 6 5.60 -5.16 9.42
C THR A 6 4.26 -5.73 8.96
N PHE A 7 3.48 -4.97 8.19
CA PHE A 7 2.23 -5.44 7.61
C PHE A 7 2.44 -6.58 6.61
N PHE A 8 3.45 -6.47 5.73
CA PHE A 8 3.85 -7.54 4.82
C PHE A 8 4.11 -8.84 5.59
N LEU A 9 4.88 -8.78 6.68
CA LEU A 9 5.22 -9.95 7.47
C LEU A 9 4.02 -10.57 8.18
N ASN A 10 3.10 -9.76 8.72
CA ASN A 10 1.87 -10.26 9.33
C ASN A 10 1.00 -11.01 8.31
N PHE A 11 0.81 -10.43 7.13
CA PHE A 11 0.09 -11.06 6.03
C PHE A 11 0.79 -12.35 5.59
N PHE A 12 2.10 -12.28 5.39
CA PHE A 12 2.90 -13.43 4.97
C PHE A 12 2.80 -14.56 6.00
N GLN A 13 2.95 -14.30 7.30
CA GLN A 13 2.82 -15.32 8.35
C GLN A 13 1.44 -15.98 8.38
N HIS A 14 0.37 -15.20 8.25
CA HIS A 14 -0.99 -15.71 8.26
C HIS A 14 -1.26 -16.68 7.10
N TYR A 15 -0.79 -16.34 5.89
CA TYR A 15 -1.00 -17.17 4.70
C TYR A 15 0.08 -18.25 4.50
N LYS A 16 1.24 -18.15 5.16
CA LYS A 16 2.36 -19.13 5.09
C LYS A 16 1.93 -20.51 5.61
N THR A 17 1.10 -20.57 6.65
CA THR A 17 0.59 -21.84 7.22
C THR A 17 -0.35 -22.59 6.28
N ARG A 18 -0.92 -21.94 5.25
CA ARG A 18 -1.84 -22.57 4.29
C ARG A 18 -1.28 -22.71 2.87
N LYS A 19 -0.51 -21.75 2.33
CA LYS A 19 -0.01 -21.75 0.94
C LYS A 19 1.33 -21.00 0.76
N ASN A 20 2.47 -21.70 0.87
CA ASN A 20 3.82 -21.12 0.88
C ASN A 20 4.16 -20.14 -0.28
N LYS A 21 3.93 -20.50 -1.55
CA LYS A 21 4.27 -19.63 -2.71
C LYS A 21 3.25 -18.53 -2.99
N LYS A 22 1.97 -18.76 -2.66
CA LYS A 22 0.87 -17.79 -2.88
C LYS A 22 0.84 -16.71 -1.80
N ALA A 23 1.23 -17.03 -0.56
CA ALA A 23 1.30 -16.09 0.55
C ALA A 23 2.16 -14.85 0.24
N ILE A 24 3.28 -15.03 -0.47
CA ILE A 24 4.16 -13.92 -0.84
C ILE A 24 3.47 -12.98 -1.82
N LYS A 25 2.88 -13.52 -2.90
CA LYS A 25 2.17 -12.71 -3.90
C LYS A 25 1.03 -11.92 -3.25
N ILE A 26 0.28 -12.56 -2.36
CA ILE A 26 -0.82 -11.94 -1.62
C ILE A 26 -0.30 -10.81 -0.70
N ALA A 27 0.76 -11.05 0.06
CA ALA A 27 1.33 -10.04 0.96
C ALA A 27 1.92 -8.84 0.20
N THR A 28 2.63 -9.10 -0.90
CA THR A 28 3.17 -8.04 -1.77
C THR A 28 2.04 -7.24 -2.42
N PHE A 29 0.99 -7.92 -2.89
CA PHE A 29 -0.19 -7.28 -3.46
C PHE A 29 -0.86 -6.37 -2.43
N TYR A 30 -1.11 -6.88 -1.22
CA TYR A 30 -1.71 -6.11 -0.14
C TYR A 30 -0.93 -4.81 0.16
N VAL A 31 0.39 -4.90 0.34
CA VAL A 31 1.21 -3.71 0.65
C VAL A 31 1.22 -2.71 -0.50
N SER A 32 1.29 -3.20 -1.74
CA SER A 32 1.25 -2.33 -2.92
C SER A 32 -0.10 -1.64 -3.06
N PHE A 33 -1.19 -2.37 -2.84
CA PHE A 33 -2.55 -1.83 -2.85
C PHE A 33 -2.75 -0.78 -1.75
N LEU A 34 -2.26 -1.03 -0.55
CA LEU A 34 -2.29 -0.08 0.56
C LEU A 34 -1.52 1.22 0.22
N GLN A 35 -0.31 1.09 -0.33
CA GLN A 35 0.48 2.26 -0.74
C GLN A 35 -0.20 3.07 -1.85
N CYS A 36 -0.80 2.40 -2.83
CA CYS A 36 -1.55 3.07 -3.90
C CYS A 36 -2.79 3.79 -3.36
N SER A 37 -3.51 3.17 -2.40
CA SER A 37 -4.70 3.77 -1.77
C SER A 37 -4.33 5.04 -1.00
N LEU A 38 -3.23 5.02 -0.23
CA LEU A 38 -2.70 6.20 0.46
C LEU A 38 -2.27 7.28 -0.51
N LEU A 39 -1.61 6.90 -1.60
CA LEU A 39 -1.17 7.85 -2.62
C LEU A 39 -2.36 8.52 -3.30
N LEU A 40 -3.43 7.77 -3.59
CA LEU A 40 -4.65 8.31 -4.16
C LEU A 40 -5.34 9.27 -3.18
N LEU A 41 -5.45 8.90 -1.89
CA LEU A 41 -5.99 9.77 -0.84
C LEU A 41 -5.27 11.12 -0.81
N LEU A 42 -3.93 11.09 -0.77
CA LEU A 42 -3.11 12.30 -0.79
C LEU A 42 -3.27 13.08 -2.09
N GLY A 43 -3.32 12.40 -3.23
CA GLY A 43 -3.52 13.04 -4.54
C GLY A 43 -4.85 13.80 -4.63
N VAL A 44 -5.94 13.19 -4.17
CA VAL A 44 -7.27 13.83 -4.10
C VAL A 44 -7.26 14.99 -3.12
N PHE A 45 -6.68 14.81 -1.92
CA PHE A 45 -6.57 15.88 -0.92
C PHE A 45 -5.82 17.11 -1.48
N PHE A 46 -4.66 16.90 -2.13
CA PHE A 46 -3.91 18.00 -2.73
C PHE A 46 -4.64 18.64 -3.90
N ALA A 47 -5.37 17.87 -4.71
CA ALA A 47 -6.17 18.43 -5.80
C ALA A 47 -7.23 19.42 -5.27
N GLY A 48 -7.98 19.04 -4.24
CA GLY A 48 -8.95 19.92 -3.58
C GLY A 48 -8.30 21.17 -2.97
N PHE A 49 -7.17 20.98 -2.30
CA PHE A 49 -6.41 22.08 -1.70
C PHE A 49 -5.91 23.09 -2.75
N PHE A 50 -5.39 22.61 -3.89
CA PHE A 50 -4.90 23.49 -4.95
C PHE A 50 -6.02 24.26 -5.65
N ILE A 51 -7.19 23.65 -5.81
CA ILE A 51 -8.39 24.34 -6.32
C ILE A 51 -8.76 25.50 -5.39
N GLN A 52 -8.81 25.26 -4.07
CA GLN A 52 -9.12 26.31 -3.09
C GLN A 52 -8.08 27.44 -3.10
N MET A 53 -6.80 27.11 -3.26
CA MET A 53 -5.72 28.10 -3.31
C MET A 53 -5.59 28.83 -4.66
N HIS A 54 -6.48 28.59 -5.63
CA HIS A 54 -6.42 29.20 -6.97
C HIS A 54 -5.06 29.00 -7.65
N VAL A 55 -4.40 27.86 -7.37
CA VAL A 55 -3.14 27.51 -8.02
C VAL A 55 -3.47 26.87 -9.36
N ASP A 56 -2.98 27.46 -10.45
CA ASP A 56 -3.05 26.86 -11.78
C ASP A 56 -2.23 25.57 -11.79
N THR A 57 -2.94 24.47 -11.57
CA THR A 57 -2.36 23.14 -11.53
C THR A 57 -2.59 22.38 -12.83
N MET A 58 -1.83 21.30 -12.95
CA MET A 58 -1.92 20.32 -14.02
C MET A 58 -3.38 19.85 -14.25
N SER A 59 -3.78 19.71 -15.52
CA SER A 59 -5.10 19.17 -15.89
C SER A 59 -5.36 17.78 -15.29
N SER A 60 -6.61 17.49 -14.96
CA SER A 60 -7.04 16.21 -14.37
C SER A 60 -6.52 14.98 -15.14
N SER A 61 -6.55 15.02 -16.47
CA SER A 61 -6.05 13.93 -17.33
C SER A 61 -4.56 13.62 -17.11
N LYS A 62 -3.73 14.65 -16.94
CA LYS A 62 -2.29 14.51 -16.69
C LYS A 62 -2.03 14.01 -15.27
N ALA A 63 -2.84 14.44 -14.29
CA ALA A 63 -2.78 13.95 -12.91
C ALA A 63 -3.08 12.45 -12.81
N TRP A 64 -4.13 11.97 -13.48
CA TRP A 64 -4.45 10.54 -13.56
C TRP A 64 -3.36 9.75 -14.28
N THR A 65 -2.77 10.31 -15.34
CA THR A 65 -1.66 9.67 -16.06
C THR A 65 -0.44 9.50 -15.14
N LEU A 66 -0.07 10.55 -14.39
CA LEU A 66 1.02 10.50 -13.43
C LEU A 66 0.73 9.50 -12.31
N PHE A 67 -0.51 9.48 -11.80
CA PHE A 67 -0.95 8.53 -10.80
C PHE A 67 -0.73 7.09 -11.25
N VAL A 68 -1.19 6.72 -12.45
CA VAL A 68 -1.01 5.37 -13.01
C VAL A 68 0.47 5.00 -13.14
N LEU A 69 1.31 5.93 -13.61
CA LEU A 69 2.76 5.70 -13.72
C LEU A 69 3.38 5.39 -12.35
N VAL A 70 3.04 6.18 -11.33
CA VAL A 70 3.54 5.97 -9.96
C VAL A 70 3.01 4.66 -9.36
N VAL A 71 1.75 4.29 -9.62
CA VAL A 71 1.19 2.99 -9.22
C VAL A 71 2.01 1.85 -9.80
N VAL A 72 2.29 1.87 -11.11
CA VAL A 72 3.12 0.84 -11.76
C VAL A 72 4.50 0.77 -11.11
N PHE A 73 5.14 1.93 -10.88
CA PHE A 73 6.44 2.00 -10.20
C PHE A 73 6.41 1.39 -8.79
N ILE A 74 5.36 1.66 -8.00
CA ILE A 74 5.18 1.08 -6.66
C ILE A 74 5.08 -0.44 -6.73
N PHE A 75 4.30 -0.99 -7.66
CA PHE A 75 4.17 -2.43 -7.83
C PHE A 75 5.51 -3.09 -8.18
N PHE A 76 6.26 -2.52 -9.14
CA PHE A 76 7.59 -3.02 -9.50
C PHE A 76 8.58 -2.94 -8.33
N LYS A 77 8.63 -1.80 -7.64
CA LYS A 77 9.51 -1.58 -6.48
C LYS A 77 9.22 -2.61 -5.37
N ASN A 78 7.95 -2.80 -5.01
CA ASN A 78 7.56 -3.72 -3.95
C ASN A 78 7.80 -5.17 -4.36
N TRP A 79 7.50 -5.54 -5.62
CA TRP A 79 7.79 -6.87 -6.12
C TRP A 79 9.28 -7.20 -6.00
N MET A 80 10.16 -6.30 -6.43
CA MET A 80 11.61 -6.46 -6.31
C MET A 80 12.07 -6.53 -4.84
N GLN A 81 11.50 -5.69 -3.97
CA GLN A 81 11.84 -5.66 -2.53
C GLN A 81 11.50 -6.97 -1.81
N TYR A 82 10.36 -7.58 -2.12
CA TYR A 82 9.86 -8.75 -1.40
C TYR A 82 10.17 -10.10 -2.09
N SER A 83 10.65 -10.10 -3.34
CA SER A 83 10.99 -11.33 -4.09
C SER A 83 12.46 -11.79 -3.95
N GLY A 84 13.38 -10.94 -3.46
CA GLY A 84 14.84 -11.21 -3.46
C GLY A 84 15.54 -11.36 -2.09
N LYS A 85 16.86 -11.08 -2.04
CA LYS A 85 17.72 -11.19 -0.82
C LYS A 85 17.17 -10.44 0.40
N LYS A 86 16.48 -9.31 0.21
CA LYS A 86 15.82 -8.54 1.29
C LYS A 86 14.76 -9.36 2.04
N ARG A 87 14.08 -10.33 1.38
CA ARG A 87 13.14 -11.27 2.02
C ARG A 87 13.82 -12.15 3.06
N ASN A 88 15.00 -12.68 2.74
CA ASN A 88 15.72 -13.58 3.63
C ASN A 88 16.20 -12.80 4.88
N LEU A 89 16.62 -11.55 4.69
CA LEU A 89 16.95 -10.64 5.80
C LEU A 89 15.73 -10.29 6.66
N LEU A 90 14.58 -10.01 6.04
CA LEU A 90 13.32 -9.73 6.75
C LEU A 90 12.84 -10.95 7.54
N SER A 91 12.93 -12.16 6.95
CA SER A 91 12.57 -13.41 7.61
C SER A 91 13.49 -13.76 8.78
N ALA A 92 14.80 -13.53 8.63
CA ALA A 92 15.78 -13.72 9.71
C ALA A 92 15.55 -12.73 10.87
N LYS A 93 15.22 -11.47 10.57
CA LYS A 93 14.84 -10.47 11.58
C LYS A 93 13.50 -10.80 12.26
N MET A 94 12.64 -11.55 11.60
CA MET A 94 11.33 -11.97 12.13
C MET A 94 11.45 -13.14 13.12
N LEU A 95 12.41 -14.06 12.93
CA LEU A 95 12.70 -15.14 13.90
C LEU A 95 13.10 -14.60 15.28
N LYS A 96 13.66 -13.38 15.34
CA LYS A 96 14.05 -12.72 16.59
C LYS A 96 12.91 -11.94 17.27
N LYS A 97 11.73 -11.80 16.65
CA LYS A 97 10.61 -11.01 17.21
C LYS A 97 9.42 -11.90 17.56
N LYS A 98 8.87 -11.72 18.78
CA LYS A 98 7.67 -12.40 19.29
C LYS A 98 6.51 -12.22 18.29
N LYS A 99 5.80 -13.32 17.95
CA LYS A 99 4.65 -13.31 17.01
C LYS A 99 3.63 -12.26 17.47
N ARG A 100 3.49 -11.17 16.71
CA ARG A 100 2.48 -10.15 16.95
C ARG A 100 1.29 -10.49 16.05
N SER A 101 0.29 -11.18 16.61
CA SER A 101 -0.90 -11.60 15.87
C SER A 101 -1.83 -10.39 15.69
N TYR A 102 -1.66 -9.66 14.59
CA TYR A 102 -2.67 -8.70 14.17
C TYR A 102 -3.84 -9.43 13.51
N ASN A 103 -5.07 -8.97 13.77
CA ASN A 103 -6.25 -9.53 13.11
C ASN A 103 -6.18 -9.24 11.60
N ILE A 104 -6.18 -10.30 10.79
CA ILE A 104 -6.08 -10.21 9.33
C ILE A 104 -7.25 -9.46 8.71
N TRP A 105 -8.43 -9.50 9.35
CA TRP A 105 -9.62 -8.77 8.90
C TRP A 105 -9.44 -7.27 9.03
N ILE A 106 -8.86 -6.81 10.13
CA ILE A 106 -8.54 -5.39 10.34
C ILE A 106 -7.54 -4.94 9.28
N LEU A 107 -6.48 -5.74 9.02
CA LEU A 107 -5.51 -5.43 7.97
C LEU A 107 -6.17 -5.28 6.60
N TRP A 108 -7.08 -6.17 6.22
CA TRP A 108 -7.84 -6.05 4.97
C TRP A 108 -8.74 -4.81 4.93
N LEU A 109 -9.35 -4.41 6.05
CA LEU A 109 -10.23 -3.26 6.12
C LEU A 109 -9.50 -1.91 5.97
N ILE A 110 -8.22 -1.81 6.36
CA ILE A 110 -7.45 -0.56 6.27
C ILE A 110 -7.50 0.08 4.88
N PRO A 111 -7.09 -0.60 3.78
CA PRO A 111 -7.14 0.01 2.46
C PRO A 111 -8.57 0.37 2.02
N PHE A 112 -9.60 -0.39 2.40
CA PHE A 112 -10.99 -0.04 2.10
C PHE A 112 -11.45 1.21 2.85
N GLY A 113 -11.07 1.37 4.11
CA GLY A 113 -11.34 2.58 4.88
C GLY A 113 -10.67 3.80 4.26
N ILE A 114 -9.44 3.66 3.77
CA ILE A 114 -8.72 4.71 3.05
C ILE A 114 -9.46 5.06 1.75
N LEU A 115 -9.88 4.08 0.95
CA LEU A 115 -10.62 4.33 -0.29
C LEU A 115 -11.97 4.99 -0.05
N CYS A 116 -12.68 4.61 1.02
CA CYS A 116 -13.92 5.26 1.44
C CYS A 116 -13.67 6.75 1.77
N LEU A 117 -12.62 7.04 2.55
CA LEU A 117 -12.22 8.41 2.86
C LEU A 117 -11.83 9.20 1.59
N THR A 118 -11.07 8.58 0.69
CA THR A 118 -10.72 9.17 -0.61
C THR A 118 -11.95 9.52 -1.42
N TYR A 119 -12.95 8.63 -1.46
CA TYR A 119 -14.20 8.87 -2.17
C TYR A 119 -14.98 10.03 -1.57
N ILE A 120 -15.09 10.10 -0.24
CA ILE A 120 -15.75 11.21 0.45
C ILE A 120 -15.05 12.54 0.14
N LEU A 121 -13.71 12.57 0.19
CA LEU A 121 -12.94 13.76 -0.17
C LEU A 121 -13.11 14.13 -1.63
N PHE A 122 -13.14 13.14 -2.53
CA PHE A 122 -13.31 13.39 -3.97
C PHE A 122 -14.67 14.00 -4.28
N GLN A 123 -15.73 13.61 -3.56
CA GLN A 123 -17.07 14.22 -3.69
C GLN A 123 -17.15 15.62 -3.07
N ALA A 124 -16.23 15.99 -2.19
CA ALA A 124 -16.20 17.30 -1.53
C ALA A 124 -15.41 18.36 -2.32
N ILE A 125 -14.75 17.97 -3.42
CA ILE A 125 -13.99 18.83 -4.33
C ILE A 125 -14.91 19.26 -5.48
#